data_AF-R1DRU2-F1
#
_entry.id   AF-R1DRU2-F1
#
_cell.length_a   1.000
_cell.length_b   1.000
_cell.length_c   1.000
_cell.angle_alpha   90.00
_cell.angle_beta   90.00
_cell.angle_gamma   90.00
#
_symmetry.space_group_name_H-M   'P 1'
#
loop_
_entity.id
_entity.type
_entity.pdbx_description
1 polymer ?
#
loop_
_entity_poly.entity_id
_entity_poly.type
_entity_poly.pdbx_seq_one_letter_code
_entity_poly.pdbx_strand_id
1 'polypeptide(L)'
;DDQLSAAQDLVADLTKNHAADLEAPPAIAAVALAVDAPEGGRPVSELRLALEADRDDHAARYELAQRLLVSGEQADAIDELLLIVRRDKAWSDGAARLLLLKVFDALGSGHELTKKGRRRLSNFLNI
;
A
#
# COMPACT_ATOMS: atom_id res chain seq x y z
N ASP A 1 -16.75 -16.28 -9.37
CA ASP A 1 -16.83 -15.39 -10.55
C ASP A 1 -17.41 -14.01 -10.30
N ASP A 2 -18.33 -13.80 -9.35
CA ASP A 2 -19.04 -12.51 -9.23
C ASP A 2 -18.21 -11.32 -8.67
N GLN A 3 -17.20 -11.61 -7.86
CA GLN A 3 -16.37 -10.61 -7.17
C GLN A 3 -15.46 -9.81 -8.13
N LEU A 4 -15.12 -10.36 -9.30
CA LEU A 4 -14.26 -9.69 -10.29
C LEU A 4 -15.01 -8.61 -11.07
N SER A 5 -16.30 -8.82 -11.36
CA SER A 5 -17.12 -7.88 -12.15
C SER A 5 -17.52 -6.66 -11.34
N ALA A 6 -17.87 -6.83 -10.06
CA ALA A 6 -18.16 -5.71 -9.17
C ALA A 6 -16.92 -4.84 -8.92
N ALA A 7 -15.73 -5.47 -8.84
CA ALA A 7 -14.47 -4.76 -8.72
C ALA A 7 -14.20 -3.89 -9.96
N GLN A 8 -14.43 -4.40 -11.16
CA GLN A 8 -14.27 -3.65 -12.42
C GLN A 8 -15.23 -2.46 -12.54
N ASP A 9 -16.47 -2.61 -12.07
CA ASP A 9 -17.45 -1.52 -12.09
C ASP A 9 -17.09 -0.41 -11.10
N LEU A 10 -16.56 -0.77 -9.93
CA LEU A 10 -16.04 0.19 -8.95
C LEU A 10 -14.76 0.90 -9.44
N VAL A 11 -13.87 0.19 -10.15
CA VAL A 11 -12.72 0.79 -10.86
C VAL A 11 -13.22 1.81 -11.86
N ALA A 12 -14.25 1.48 -12.64
CA ALA A 12 -14.81 2.35 -13.65
C ALA A 12 -15.45 3.60 -13.02
N ASP A 13 -16.18 3.46 -11.91
CA ASP A 13 -16.84 4.58 -11.23
C ASP A 13 -15.83 5.53 -10.54
N LEU A 14 -14.81 4.98 -9.87
CA LEU A 14 -13.72 5.76 -9.27
C LEU A 14 -12.88 6.49 -10.33
N THR A 15 -12.63 5.83 -11.47
CA THR A 15 -11.97 6.48 -12.61
C THR A 15 -12.82 7.63 -13.14
N LYS A 16 -14.15 7.47 -13.19
CA LYS A 16 -15.07 8.50 -13.70
C LYS A 16 -15.22 9.71 -12.78
N ASN A 17 -15.13 9.51 -11.46
CA ASN A 17 -15.34 10.54 -10.45
C ASN A 17 -14.05 11.24 -9.97
N HIS A 18 -12.86 10.65 -10.16
CA HIS A 18 -11.57 11.25 -9.79
C HIS A 18 -10.64 11.57 -10.99
N ALA A 19 -11.05 11.29 -12.22
CA ALA A 19 -10.26 11.59 -13.43
C ALA A 19 -9.95 13.09 -13.64
N ALA A 20 -10.71 14.00 -13.02
CA ALA A 20 -10.59 15.43 -13.29
C ALA A 20 -9.47 16.15 -12.49
N ASP A 21 -8.94 15.53 -11.44
CA ASP A 21 -7.96 16.16 -10.51
C ASP A 21 -6.57 15.52 -10.55
N LEU A 22 -6.36 14.48 -11.35
CA LEU A 22 -5.16 13.63 -11.25
C LEU A 22 -4.37 13.61 -12.55
N GLU A 23 -3.34 14.44 -12.64
CA GLU A 23 -2.15 14.17 -13.47
C GLU A 23 -1.31 12.97 -12.95
N ALA A 24 -1.87 12.13 -12.09
CA ALA A 24 -1.13 11.10 -11.42
C ALA A 24 -1.56 9.71 -11.94
N PRO A 25 -0.61 8.80 -12.24
CA PRO A 25 -0.85 7.36 -12.32
C PRO A 25 -0.64 6.59 -10.98
N PRO A 26 -1.41 6.85 -9.88
CA PRO A 26 -1.38 6.04 -8.67
C PRO A 26 -2.69 5.28 -8.39
N ALA A 27 -3.79 5.57 -9.11
CA ALA A 27 -5.11 4.99 -8.82
C ALA A 27 -5.18 3.47 -9.06
N ILE A 28 -4.39 2.92 -10.00
CA ILE A 28 -4.48 1.50 -10.39
C ILE A 28 -3.92 0.57 -9.30
N ALA A 29 -2.87 0.97 -8.57
CA ALA A 29 -2.31 0.17 -7.48
C ALA A 29 -3.21 0.17 -6.24
N ALA A 30 -3.74 1.34 -5.87
CA ALA A 30 -4.74 1.49 -4.82
C ALA A 30 -5.94 0.54 -5.04
N VAL A 31 -6.38 0.43 -6.30
CA VAL A 31 -7.53 -0.39 -6.68
C VAL A 31 -7.23 -1.89 -6.66
N ALA A 32 -6.07 -2.35 -7.16
CA ALA A 32 -5.70 -3.76 -7.08
C ALA A 32 -5.49 -4.24 -5.63
N LEU A 33 -5.14 -3.34 -4.72
CA LEU A 33 -4.98 -3.63 -3.28
C LEU A 33 -6.27 -3.54 -2.49
N ALA A 34 -7.17 -2.64 -2.87
CA ALA A 34 -8.50 -2.56 -2.28
C ALA A 34 -9.30 -3.85 -2.51
N VAL A 35 -9.01 -4.61 -3.57
CA VAL A 35 -9.63 -5.92 -3.86
C VAL A 35 -9.17 -7.01 -2.88
N ASP A 36 -7.94 -6.91 -2.34
CA ASP A 36 -7.43 -7.84 -1.32
C ASP A 36 -7.67 -7.34 0.12
N ALA A 37 -8.01 -6.06 0.29
CA ALA A 37 -8.40 -5.52 1.59
C ALA A 37 -9.83 -5.98 1.91
N PRO A 38 -10.06 -6.67 3.06
CA PRO A 38 -11.40 -7.11 3.40
C PRO A 38 -12.34 -5.90 3.49
N GLU A 39 -13.47 -5.97 2.78
CA GLU A 39 -14.58 -5.04 2.97
C GLU A 39 -14.96 -5.08 4.47
N GLY A 40 -14.55 -4.04 5.22
CA GLY A 40 -14.72 -3.99 6.68
C GLY A 40 -13.45 -3.98 7.54
N GLY A 41 -12.25 -3.77 6.97
CA GLY A 41 -11.06 -3.54 7.80
C GLY A 41 -11.17 -2.32 8.73
N ARG A 42 -10.24 -2.16 9.67
CA ARG A 42 -10.23 -1.09 10.67
C ARG A 42 -9.90 0.27 10.06
N PRO A 43 -10.52 1.38 10.47
CA PRO A 43 -10.17 2.71 9.99
C PRO A 43 -8.71 3.06 10.32
N VAL A 44 -8.11 3.97 9.53
CA VAL A 44 -6.72 4.44 9.71
C VAL A 44 -6.44 4.89 11.15
N SER A 45 -7.40 5.58 11.78
CA SER A 45 -7.30 6.03 13.17
C SER A 45 -7.19 4.86 14.16
N GLU A 46 -7.96 3.80 13.97
CA GLU A 46 -7.93 2.61 14.83
C GLU A 46 -6.65 1.80 14.61
N LEU A 47 -6.16 1.72 13.37
CA LEU A 47 -4.88 1.09 13.06
C LEU A 47 -3.70 1.85 13.68
N ARG A 48 -3.73 3.19 13.64
CA ARG A 48 -2.70 4.00 14.31
C ARG A 48 -2.73 3.80 15.83
N LEU A 49 -3.92 3.80 16.44
CA LEU A 49 -4.07 3.51 17.87
C LEU A 49 -3.57 2.09 18.23
N ALA A 50 -3.87 1.09 17.40
CA ALA A 50 -3.37 -0.26 17.58
C ALA A 50 -1.84 -0.30 17.52
N LEU A 51 -1.22 0.45 16.60
CA LEU A 51 0.24 0.56 16.49
C LEU A 51 0.88 1.37 17.62
N GLU A 52 0.14 2.28 18.27
CA GLU A 52 0.60 2.95 19.49
C GLU A 52 0.64 1.99 20.67
N ALA A 53 -0.33 1.07 20.75
CA ALA A 53 -0.37 0.03 21.77
C ALA A 53 0.63 -1.10 21.50
N ASP A 54 0.77 -1.52 20.25
CA ASP A 54 1.72 -2.54 19.79
C ASP A 54 2.42 -2.11 18.49
N ARG A 55 3.65 -1.60 18.66
CA ARG A 55 4.44 -1.08 17.54
C ARG A 55 4.95 -2.18 16.61
N ASP A 56 4.92 -3.43 17.04
CA ASP A 56 5.38 -4.60 16.28
C ASP A 56 4.23 -5.40 15.66
N ASP A 57 2.98 -4.90 15.73
CA ASP A 57 1.85 -5.44 14.97
C ASP A 57 2.03 -5.15 13.47
N HIS A 58 2.76 -6.04 12.80
CA HIS A 58 3.03 -5.97 11.37
C HIS A 58 1.76 -6.15 10.53
N ALA A 59 0.73 -6.83 11.05
CA ALA A 59 -0.55 -6.98 10.35
C ALA A 59 -1.31 -5.65 10.31
N ALA A 60 -1.43 -4.96 11.45
CA ALA A 60 -2.02 -3.62 11.52
C ALA A 60 -1.23 -2.63 10.65
N ARG A 61 0.10 -2.73 10.66
CA ARG A 61 0.96 -1.87 9.84
C ARG A 61 0.76 -2.08 8.34
N TYR A 62 0.61 -3.34 7.93
CA TYR A 62 0.35 -3.68 6.54
C TYR A 62 -1.03 -3.20 6.09
N GLU A 63 -2.04 -3.38 6.92
CA GLU A 63 -3.39 -2.86 6.67
C GLU A 63 -3.40 -1.32 6.57
N LEU A 64 -2.68 -0.65 7.47
CA LEU A 64 -2.53 0.81 7.45
C LEU A 64 -1.92 1.28 6.13
N ALA A 65 -0.84 0.63 5.68
CA ALA A 65 -0.21 0.96 4.41
C ALA A 65 -1.17 0.79 3.22
N GLN A 66 -1.95 -0.30 3.18
CA GLN A 66 -2.94 -0.50 2.12
C GLN A 66 -3.97 0.63 2.09
N ARG A 67 -4.45 1.08 3.26
CA ARG A 67 -5.40 2.21 3.33
C ARG A 67 -4.78 3.52 2.89
N LEU A 68 -3.56 3.80 3.32
CA LEU A 68 -2.84 5.00 2.90
C LEU A 68 -2.64 5.03 1.38
N LEU A 69 -2.39 3.87 0.74
CA LEU A 69 -2.33 3.78 -0.73
C LEU A 69 -3.68 4.13 -1.38
N VAL A 70 -4.79 3.64 -0.82
CA VAL A 70 -6.14 3.98 -1.30
C VAL A 70 -6.46 5.46 -1.11
N SER A 71 -5.97 6.07 -0.03
CA SER A 71 -6.13 7.51 0.25
C SER A 71 -5.15 8.40 -0.54
N GLY A 72 -4.25 7.83 -1.36
CA GLY A 72 -3.25 8.58 -2.11
C GLY A 72 -2.01 9.01 -1.30
N GLU A 73 -1.93 8.65 -0.02
CA GLU A 73 -0.79 8.90 0.88
C GLU A 73 0.33 7.86 0.67
N GLN A 74 0.88 7.85 -0.54
CA GLN A 74 1.83 6.82 -0.98
C GLN A 74 3.16 6.88 -0.22
N ALA A 75 3.60 8.07 0.18
CA ALA A 75 4.84 8.26 0.92
C ALA A 75 4.77 7.56 2.29
N ASP A 76 3.70 7.83 3.05
CA ASP A 76 3.47 7.20 4.36
C ASP A 76 3.27 5.68 4.22
N ALA A 77 2.54 5.23 3.21
CA ALA A 77 2.39 3.80 2.94
C ALA A 77 3.73 3.09 2.70
N ILE A 78 4.61 3.70 1.90
CA ILE A 78 5.95 3.16 1.64
C ILE A 78 6.76 3.09 2.93
N ASP A 79 6.69 4.12 3.78
CA ASP A 79 7.38 4.15 5.06
C ASP A 79 6.89 3.03 6.00
N GLU A 80 5.58 2.82 6.09
CA GLU A 80 4.99 1.75 6.91
C GLU A 80 5.43 0.36 6.45
N LEU A 81 5.42 0.09 5.15
CA LEU A 81 5.86 -1.20 4.60
C LEU A 81 7.37 -1.42 4.78
N LEU A 82 8.17 -0.36 4.64
CA LEU A 82 9.62 -0.42 4.89
C LEU A 82 9.91 -0.71 6.36
N LEU A 83 9.08 -0.23 7.29
CA LEU A 83 9.21 -0.56 8.71
C LEU A 83 8.94 -2.04 8.98
N ILE A 84 7.95 -2.66 8.33
CA ILE A 84 7.74 -4.11 8.40
C ILE A 84 9.00 -4.83 7.90
N VAL A 85 9.47 -4.53 6.69
CA VAL A 85 10.63 -5.23 6.10
C VAL A 85 11.91 -5.05 6.93
N ARG A 86 12.08 -3.88 7.57
CA ARG A 86 13.20 -3.62 8.48
C ARG A 86 13.14 -4.49 9.74
N ARG A 87 11.95 -4.74 10.27
CA ARG A 87 11.74 -5.53 11.50
C ARG A 87 11.75 -7.02 11.20
N ASP A 88 10.94 -7.43 10.23
CA ASP A 88 10.85 -8.80 9.75
C ASP A 88 10.65 -8.82 8.23
N LYS A 89 11.73 -9.09 7.52
CA LYS A 89 11.77 -9.21 6.06
C LYS A 89 10.98 -10.41 5.49
N ALA A 90 10.71 -11.42 6.32
CA ALA A 90 10.00 -12.64 5.94
C ALA A 90 8.54 -12.64 6.41
N TRP A 91 8.11 -11.58 7.10
CA TRP A 91 6.74 -11.46 7.60
C TRP A 91 5.72 -11.69 6.50
N SER A 92 4.79 -12.62 6.73
CA SER A 92 3.76 -13.06 5.79
C SER A 92 4.32 -13.39 4.39
N ASP A 93 5.36 -14.23 4.32
CA ASP A 93 6.04 -14.64 3.07
C ASP A 93 6.61 -13.45 2.27
N GLY A 94 6.93 -12.36 2.96
CA GLY A 94 7.42 -11.13 2.35
C GLY A 94 6.31 -10.28 1.70
N ALA A 95 5.06 -10.39 2.15
CA ALA A 95 3.93 -9.60 1.66
C ALA A 95 4.24 -8.10 1.60
N ALA A 96 4.86 -7.54 2.65
CA ALA A 96 5.24 -6.11 2.69
C ALA A 96 6.22 -5.73 1.57
N ARG A 97 7.20 -6.59 1.27
CA ARG A 97 8.16 -6.39 0.18
C ARG A 97 7.47 -6.47 -1.17
N LEU A 98 6.60 -7.46 -1.38
CA LEU A 98 5.86 -7.63 -2.63
C LEU A 98 4.97 -6.42 -2.91
N LEU A 99 4.29 -5.92 -1.88
CA LEU A 99 3.48 -4.71 -1.97
C LEU A 99 4.31 -3.48 -2.34
N LEU A 100 5.44 -3.24 -1.68
CA LEU A 100 6.37 -2.16 -2.04
C LEU A 100 6.77 -2.21 -3.53
N LEU A 101 7.08 -3.40 -4.04
CA LEU A 101 7.43 -3.57 -5.45
C LEU A 101 6.28 -3.20 -6.39
N LYS A 102 5.03 -3.59 -6.06
CA LYS A 102 3.83 -3.19 -6.83
C LYS A 102 3.64 -1.68 -6.82
N VAL A 103 3.81 -1.03 -5.67
CA VAL A 103 3.71 0.44 -5.53
C VAL A 103 4.78 1.13 -6.38
N PHE A 104 6.02 0.65 -6.34
CA PHE A 104 7.11 1.20 -7.15
C PHE A 104 6.92 1.01 -8.65
N ASP A 105 6.33 -0.11 -9.06
CA ASP A 105 6.00 -0.38 -10.46
C ASP A 105 4.92 0.59 -10.95
N ALA A 106 3.85 0.76 -10.17
CA ALA A 106 2.77 1.69 -10.48
C ALA A 106 3.21 3.16 -10.53
N LEU A 107 4.04 3.59 -9.58
CA LEU A 107 4.63 4.92 -9.57
C LEU A 107 5.63 5.15 -10.71
N GLY A 108 6.18 4.07 -11.27
CA GLY A 108 7.27 4.11 -12.23
C GLY A 108 8.64 4.32 -11.60
N SER A 109 9.68 3.93 -12.35
CA SER A 109 11.09 3.98 -11.94
C SER A 109 11.65 5.41 -11.82
N GLY A 110 11.05 6.39 -12.51
CA GLY A 110 11.45 7.79 -12.50
C GLY A 110 10.98 8.57 -11.26
N HIS A 111 10.00 8.05 -10.52
CA HIS A 111 9.38 8.73 -9.39
C HIS A 111 10.32 8.79 -8.17
N GLU A 112 10.33 9.94 -7.48
CA GLU A 112 11.23 10.16 -6.33
C GLU A 112 10.96 9.20 -5.16
N LEU A 113 9.69 8.89 -4.89
CA LEU A 113 9.32 7.89 -3.86
C LEU A 113 9.84 6.49 -4.21
N THR A 114 9.77 6.10 -5.49
CA THR A 114 10.30 4.82 -5.96
C THR A 114 11.81 4.74 -5.78
N LYS A 115 12.55 5.79 -6.17
CA LYS A 115 14.01 5.83 -6.02
C LYS A 115 14.43 5.74 -4.54
N LYS A 116 13.82 6.57 -3.69
CA LYS A 116 14.11 6.59 -2.25
C LYS A 116 13.74 5.26 -1.58
N GLY A 117 12.55 4.74 -1.89
CA GLY A 117 12.03 3.48 -1.35
C GLY A 117 12.89 2.28 -1.73
N ARG A 118 13.23 2.12 -3.02
CA ARG A 118 14.13 1.04 -3.49
C ARG A 118 15.49 1.07 -2.81
N ARG A 119 16.08 2.25 -2.64
CA ARG A 119 17.38 2.41 -1.95
C ARG A 119 17.31 1.92 -0.50
N ARG A 120 16.25 2.28 0.23
CA ARG A 120 16.03 1.84 1.63
C ARG A 120 15.74 0.34 1.71
N LEU A 121 14.92 -0.17 0.80
CA LEU A 121 14.63 -1.60 0.72
C LEU A 121 15.91 -2.42 0.51
N SER A 122 16.76 -2.04 -0.45
CA SER A 122 18.05 -2.70 -0.66
C SER A 122 18.94 -2.65 0.58
N ASN A 123 18.97 -1.53 1.30
CA ASN A 123 19.75 -1.41 2.53
C ASN A 123 19.28 -2.38 3.64
N PHE A 124 17.98 -2.65 3.73
CA PHE A 124 17.45 -3.60 4.71
C PHE A 124 17.67 -5.07 4.32
N LEU A 125 17.82 -5.36 3.03
CA LEU A 125 18.06 -6.72 2.55
C LEU A 125 19.54 -7.11 2.47
N ASN A 126 20.44 -6.12 2.38
CA ASN A 126 21.89 -6.33 2.32
C ASN A 126 22.57 -6.42 3.71
N ILE A 127 21.79 -6.40 4.79
CA ILE A 127 22.24 -6.57 6.18
C ILE A 127 21.84 -7.96 6.67
#